data_AF-A0A8X6VRJ8-F1
#
_entry.id   AF-A0A8X6VRJ8-F1
#
_cell.length_a   1.000
_cell.length_b   1.000
_cell.length_c   1.000
_cell.angle_alpha   90.00
_cell.angle_beta   90.00
_cell.angle_gamma   90.00
#
_symmetry.space_group_name_H-M   'P 1'
#
loop_
_entity.id
_entity.type
_entity.pdbx_description
1 polymer ?
#
loop_
_entity_poly.entity_id
_entity_poly.type
_entity_poly.pdbx_seq_one_letter_code
_entity_poly.pdbx_strand_id
1 'polypeptide(L)'
;MHLGLWSDEAHFHLNGTVNTHNYRIWDTENHCTFQEIPLHSPKVTVWCGFTVTFILGPFFFEETTRNGPVTCTVTARRYKNMLENFVAPQMLQPHMS
;
A
#
# COMPACT_ATOMS: atom_id res chain seq x y z
N MET A 1 22.37 -10.66 13.89
CA MET A 1 21.29 -9.67 14.07
C MET A 1 20.00 -10.29 13.54
N HIS A 2 18.90 -10.24 14.28
CA HIS A 2 17.62 -10.77 13.80
C HIS A 2 17.12 -9.89 12.65
N LEU A 3 16.98 -10.48 11.46
CA LEU A 3 16.44 -9.86 10.26
C LEU A 3 14.91 -9.80 10.39
N GLY A 4 14.39 -8.92 11.24
CA GLY A 4 12.96 -8.67 11.34
C GLY A 4 12.46 -7.95 10.09
N LEU A 5 11.42 -8.48 9.45
CA LEU A 5 10.69 -7.83 8.37
C LEU A 5 9.37 -7.29 8.94
N TRP A 6 9.17 -5.98 8.85
CA TRP A 6 7.87 -5.35 9.07
C TRP A 6 7.24 -5.10 7.72
N SER A 7 5.97 -5.42 7.55
CA SER A 7 5.24 -5.12 6.32
C SER A 7 3.76 -4.89 6.60
N ASP A 8 3.12 -4.15 5.72
CA ASP A 8 1.68 -3.90 5.76
C ASP A 8 1.17 -3.51 4.38
N GLU A 9 -0.16 -3.52 4.25
CA GLU A 9 -0.88 -3.05 3.09
C GLU A 9 -1.59 -1.73 3.36
N ALA A 10 -1.53 -0.82 2.40
CA ALA A 10 -2.26 0.43 2.45
C ALA A 10 -3.10 0.63 1.18
N HIS A 11 -4.30 1.21 1.37
CA HIS A 11 -5.12 1.69 0.27
C HIS A 11 -4.88 3.17 0.02
N PHE A 12 -4.56 3.52 -1.23
CA PHE A 12 -4.43 4.90 -1.69
C PHE A 12 -5.56 5.23 -2.65
N HIS A 13 -6.38 6.19 -2.30
CA HIS A 13 -7.49 6.64 -3.15
C HIS A 13 -6.98 7.64 -4.20
N LEU A 14 -7.31 7.42 -5.48
CA LEU A 14 -6.80 8.23 -6.60
C LEU A 14 -7.62 9.49 -6.86
N ASN A 15 -8.74 9.65 -6.17
CA ASN A 15 -9.63 10.82 -6.24
C ASN A 15 -9.25 11.94 -5.24
N GLY A 16 -8.07 11.86 -4.61
CA GLY A 16 -7.60 12.89 -3.66
C GLY A 16 -8.29 12.88 -2.29
N THR A 17 -9.14 11.89 -1.98
CA THR A 17 -9.69 11.76 -0.63
C THR A 17 -8.62 11.25 0.34
N VAL A 18 -8.33 12.06 1.36
CA VAL A 18 -7.44 11.69 2.46
C VAL A 18 -8.20 10.80 3.43
N ASN A 19 -7.57 9.72 3.90
CA ASN A 19 -8.15 8.85 4.92
C ASN A 19 -8.48 9.68 6.17
N THR A 20 -9.71 9.61 6.66
CA THR A 20 -10.19 10.36 7.82
C THR A 20 -9.39 10.07 9.10
N HIS A 21 -8.75 8.91 9.19
CA HIS A 21 -7.87 8.57 10.30
C HIS A 21 -6.53 9.33 10.30
N ASN A 22 -6.09 9.81 9.13
CA ASN A 22 -4.90 10.65 8.95
C ASN A 22 -5.26 12.13 8.74
N TYR A 23 -6.54 12.47 8.88
CA TYR A 23 -7.06 13.80 8.62
C TYR A 23 -7.15 14.59 9.93
N ARG A 24 -6.10 15.37 10.22
CA ARG A 24 -6.10 16.30 11.35
C ARG A 24 -6.35 17.72 10.84
N ILE A 25 -7.59 18.19 10.94
CA ILE A 25 -7.90 19.62 10.74
C ILE A 25 -7.49 20.36 12.01
N TRP A 26 -6.65 21.37 11.87
CA TRP A 26 -6.41 22.35 12.94
C TRP A 26 -7.33 23.52 12.70
N ASP A 27 -8.35 23.66 13.53
CA ASP A 27 -9.26 24.79 13.47
C ASP A 27 -9.59 25.26 14.90
N THR A 28 -9.92 26.54 15.03
CA THR A 28 -10.31 27.17 16.30
C THR A 28 -11.79 26.92 16.64
N GLU A 29 -12.62 26.56 15.66
CA GLU A 29 -14.02 26.17 15.85
C GLU A 29 -14.25 24.71 15.42
N ASN A 30 -15.30 24.06 15.92
CA ASN A 30 -15.62 22.68 15.53
C ASN A 30 -16.36 22.68 14.18
N HIS A 31 -15.62 22.54 13.09
CA HIS A 31 -16.21 22.36 11.77
C HIS A 31 -16.78 20.94 11.69
N CYS A 32 -18.10 20.80 11.85
CA CYS A 32 -18.87 19.59 11.56
C CYS A 32 -18.88 19.28 10.04
N THR A 33 -17.70 19.21 9.43
CA THR A 33 -17.50 18.93 8.01
C THR A 33 -17.54 17.41 7.84
N PHE A 34 -18.72 16.91 7.48
CA PHE A 34 -18.87 15.55 6.99
C PHE A 34 -18.46 15.54 5.52
N GLN A 35 -17.35 14.87 5.21
CA GLN A 35 -16.96 14.63 3.83
C GLN A 35 -17.60 13.31 3.38
N GLU A 36 -18.54 13.36 2.42
CA GLU A 36 -19.03 12.15 1.76
C GLU A 36 -17.88 11.52 0.96
N ILE A 37 -17.44 10.34 1.38
CA ILE A 37 -16.48 9.54 0.63
C ILE A 37 -17.29 8.62 -0.29
N PRO A 38 -17.11 8.69 -1.62
CA PRO A 38 -17.77 7.77 -2.53
C PRO A 38 -17.40 6.32 -2.18
N LEU A 39 -18.40 5.46 -2.02
CA LEU A 39 -18.22 4.05 -1.66
C LEU A 39 -17.32 3.27 -2.64
N HIS A 40 -17.23 3.75 -3.89
CA HIS A 40 -16.47 3.12 -4.97
C HIS A 40 -15.43 4.04 -5.62
N SER A 41 -14.77 4.89 -4.83
CA SER A 41 -13.64 5.65 -5.35
C SER A 41 -12.52 4.72 -5.85
N PRO A 42 -11.93 4.99 -7.04
CA PRO A 42 -10.77 4.27 -7.51
C PRO A 42 -9.67 4.32 -6.44
N LYS A 43 -9.18 3.14 -6.06
CA LYS A 43 -8.13 2.98 -5.05
C LYS A 43 -7.11 1.98 -5.53
N VAL A 44 -5.88 2.15 -5.09
CA VAL A 44 -4.78 1.22 -5.30
C VAL A 44 -4.40 0.59 -3.98
N THR A 45 -4.18 -0.73 -3.98
CA THR A 45 -3.66 -1.45 -2.82
C THR A 45 -2.17 -1.65 -3.02
N VAL A 46 -1.39 -1.15 -2.07
CA VAL A 46 0.08 -1.22 -2.11
C VAL A 46 0.54 -2.02 -0.91
N TRP A 47 1.47 -2.93 -1.14
CA TRP A 47 2.23 -3.58 -0.08
C TRP A 47 3.61 -2.93 0.01
N CYS A 48 4.08 -2.73 1.23
CA CYS A 48 5.45 -2.33 1.49
C CYS A 48 5.96 -3.08 2.71
N GLY A 49 7.24 -3.42 2.70
CA GLY A 49 7.95 -3.97 3.84
C GLY A 49 9.26 -3.24 4.06
N PHE A 50 9.83 -3.38 5.24
CA PHE A 50 11.18 -2.89 5.51
C PHE A 50 11.81 -3.73 6.61
N THR A 51 13.13 -3.77 6.60
CA THR A 51 13.96 -4.31 7.67
C THR A 51 14.69 -3.15 8.36
N VAL A 52 15.52 -3.45 9.34
CA VAL A 52 16.40 -2.44 9.96
C VAL A 52 17.45 -1.88 8.98
N THR A 53 17.67 -2.53 7.84
CA THR A 53 18.73 -2.16 6.89
C THR A 53 18.23 -1.64 5.55
N PHE A 54 17.02 -1.99 5.10
CA PHE A 54 16.50 -1.53 3.80
C PHE A 54 14.98 -1.65 3.69
N ILE A 55 14.44 -0.99 2.66
CA ILE A 55 13.02 -1.00 2.31
C ILE A 55 12.78 -2.00 1.17
N LEU A 56 11.66 -2.70 1.25
CA LEU A 56 11.09 -3.58 0.23
C LEU A 56 9.78 -3.01 -0.29
N GLY A 57 9.73 -2.68 -1.58
CA GLY A 57 8.52 -2.14 -2.20
C GLY A 57 8.68 -0.66 -2.58
N PRO A 58 7.63 -0.02 -3.09
CA PRO A 58 6.23 -0.47 -3.13
C PRO A 58 5.94 -1.60 -4.12
N PHE A 59 5.05 -2.53 -3.74
CA PHE A 59 4.43 -3.50 -4.66
C PHE A 59 2.95 -3.17 -4.87
N PHE A 60 2.55 -3.01 -6.12
CA PHE A 60 1.18 -2.64 -6.49
C PHE A 60 0.35 -3.86 -6.85
N PHE A 61 -0.79 -4.05 -6.17
CA PHE A 61 -1.76 -5.09 -6.55
C PHE A 61 -2.64 -4.60 -7.70
N GLU A 62 -2.13 -4.70 -8.92
CA GLU A 62 -2.81 -4.28 -10.15
C GLU A 62 -2.80 -5.36 -11.23
N GLU A 63 -3.75 -5.27 -12.14
CA GLU A 63 -3.82 -6.05 -13.38
C GLU A 63 -3.80 -5.11 -14.57
N THR A 64 -2.93 -5.40 -15.54
CA THR A 64 -2.89 -4.66 -16.79
C THR A 64 -4.10 -5.00 -17.65
N THR A 65 -4.95 -4.02 -17.92
CA THR A 65 -6.06 -4.13 -18.87
C THR A 65 -5.75 -3.34 -20.14
N ARG A 66 -6.63 -3.42 -21.16
CA ARG A 66 -6.53 -2.59 -22.37
C ARG A 66 -6.52 -1.08 -22.09
N ASN A 67 -7.08 -0.68 -20.95
CA ASN A 67 -7.23 0.72 -20.56
C ASN A 67 -6.19 1.15 -19.52
N GLY A 68 -5.18 0.31 -19.25
CA GLY A 68 -4.16 0.54 -18.24
C GLY A 68 -4.31 -0.36 -17.00
N PRO A 69 -3.45 -0.16 -15.99
CA PRO A 69 -3.48 -0.93 -14.75
C PRO A 69 -4.75 -0.63 -13.95
N VAL A 70 -5.39 -1.69 -13.49
CA VAL A 70 -6.58 -1.62 -12.62
C VAL A 70 -6.27 -2.38 -11.35
N THR A 71 -6.61 -1.78 -10.21
CA THR A 71 -6.38 -2.43 -8.91
C THR A 71 -7.19 -3.71 -8.79
N CYS A 72 -6.54 -4.74 -8.26
CA CYS A 72 -7.14 -6.05 -8.05
C CYS A 72 -7.25 -6.37 -6.56
N THR A 73 -8.21 -7.25 -6.22
CA THR A 73 -8.39 -7.72 -4.86
C THR A 73 -7.18 -8.54 -4.41
N VAL A 74 -6.63 -8.21 -3.24
CA VAL A 74 -5.61 -9.02 -2.58
C VAL A 74 -6.24 -10.35 -2.16
N THR A 75 -5.70 -11.44 -2.68
CA THR A 75 -6.13 -12.81 -2.35
C THR A 75 -4.94 -13.56 -1.82
N ALA A 76 -5.16 -14.63 -1.04
CA ALA A 76 -4.06 -15.47 -0.54
C ALA A 76 -3.12 -15.95 -1.67
N ARG A 77 -3.68 -16.28 -2.85
CA ARG A 77 -2.88 -16.67 -4.03
C ARG A 77 -2.00 -15.53 -4.54
N ARG A 78 -2.54 -14.33 -4.70
CA ARG A 78 -1.76 -13.15 -5.15
C ARG A 78 -0.71 -12.75 -4.12
N TYR A 79 -1.08 -12.78 -2.83
CA TYR A 79 -0.18 -12.47 -1.75
C TYR A 79 0.99 -13.45 -1.69
N LYS A 80 0.71 -14.76 -1.74
CA LYS A 80 1.75 -15.80 -1.84
C LYS A 80 2.65 -15.58 -3.05
N ASN A 81 2.06 -15.29 -4.22
CA ASN A 81 2.83 -15.05 -5.44
C ASN A 81 3.75 -13.82 -5.29
N MET A 82 3.28 -12.74 -4.66
CA MET A 82 4.10 -11.57 -4.34
C MET A 82 5.25 -11.93 -3.38
N LEU A 83 5.00 -12.71 -2.33
CA LEU A 83 6.06 -13.15 -1.41
C LEU A 83 7.14 -13.96 -2.14
N GLU A 84 6.74 -14.90 -3.00
CA GLU A 84 7.67 -15.79 -3.70
C GLU A 84 8.45 -15.08 -4.80
N ASN A 85 7.82 -14.20 -5.58
CA ASN A 85 8.40 -13.65 -6.79
C ASN A 85 8.92 -12.21 -6.64
N PHE A 86 8.48 -11.48 -5.62
CA PHE A 86 8.93 -10.12 -5.35
C PHE A 86 9.78 -10.05 -4.07
N VAL A 87 9.30 -10.57 -2.94
CA VAL A 87 9.96 -10.42 -1.63
C VAL A 87 11.18 -11.34 -1.49
N ALA A 88 11.01 -12.64 -1.71
CA ALA A 88 12.10 -13.61 -1.50
C ALA A 88 13.36 -13.30 -2.34
N PRO A 89 13.26 -12.92 -3.63
CA PRO A 89 14.44 -12.54 -4.41
C PRO A 89 15.16 -11.30 -3.87
N GLN A 90 14.44 -10.35 -3.26
CA GLN A 90 15.04 -9.16 -2.66
C GLN A 90 15.68 -9.46 -1.31
N MET A 91 15.14 -10.41 -0.54
CA MET A 91 15.74 -10.89 0.73
C MET A 91 17.04 -11.65 0.55
N LEU A 92 17.20 -12.35 -0.57
CA LEU A 92 18.36 -13.18 -0.83
C LEU A 92 19.51 -12.44 -1.54
N GLN A 93 19.27 -11.21 -2.00
CA GLN A 93 20.30 -10.39 -2.62
C GLN A 93 21.21 -9.80 -1.53
N PRO A 94 22.54 -9.88 -1.66
CA PRO A 94 23.44 -9.14 -0.80
C PRO A 94 23.22 -7.65 -1.04
N HIS A 95 22.60 -6.98 -0.08
CA HIS A 95 22.46 -5.52 -0.11
C HIS A 95 23.86 -4.92 0.02
N MET A 96 24.42 -4.43 -1.09
CA MET A 96 25.70 -3.71 -1.06
C MET A 96 25.50 -2.42 -0.26
N SER A 97 26.07 -2.40 0.95
CA SER A 97 26.32 -1.18 1.74
C SER A 97 27.50 -0.42 1.18
#